data_AF-A0A646QVV9-F1
#
_entry.id   AF-A0A646QVV9-F1
#
_cell.length_a   1.000
_cell.length_b   1.000
_cell.length_c   1.000
_cell.angle_alpha   90.00
_cell.angle_beta   90.00
_cell.angle_gamma   90.00
#
_symmetry.space_group_name_H-M   'P 1'
#
loop_
_entity.id
_entity.type
_entity.pdbx_description
1 polymer ?
#
loop_
_entity_poly.entity_id
_entity_poly.type
_entity_poly.pdbx_seq_one_letter_code
_entity_poly.pdbx_strand_id
1 'polypeptide(L)'
;MVDVAAGKYFIQNKLNGFRLFYNDDREDLGCFDGEMFEDQLWFISKKSNGYYSIVRDRKHLCYDGCALSMTDVARDNSLWVFEEDGDNKGFVRIINKVYNDNVFYAADEDELNGSGDENDDQVWLLIRKSD
;
A
#
# COMPACT_ATOMS: atom_id res chain seq x y z
N MET A 1 -10.74 1.99 -11.40
CA MET A 1 -9.87 0.82 -11.10
C MET A 1 -8.80 0.65 -12.15
N VAL A 2 -7.54 0.56 -11.74
CA VAL A 2 -6.36 0.33 -12.59
C VAL A 2 -6.01 -1.15 -12.60
N ASP A 3 -5.63 -1.67 -13.76
CA ASP A 3 -5.06 -3.01 -13.84
C ASP A 3 -3.57 -2.98 -13.51
N VAL A 4 -3.20 -3.58 -12.37
CA VAL A 4 -1.80 -3.65 -11.91
C VAL A 4 -1.25 -5.04 -12.22
N ALA A 5 -0.20 -5.09 -13.04
CA ALA A 5 0.48 -6.34 -13.33
C ALA A 5 1.06 -6.97 -12.05
N ALA A 6 1.02 -8.29 -11.94
CA ALA A 6 1.66 -8.97 -10.82
C ALA A 6 3.18 -8.77 -10.88
N GLY A 7 3.82 -8.53 -9.74
CA GLY A 7 5.26 -8.28 -9.67
C GLY A 7 5.71 -7.59 -8.39
N LYS A 8 6.99 -7.21 -8.36
CA LYS A 8 7.60 -6.45 -7.25
C LYS A 8 7.53 -4.95 -7.52
N TYR A 9 7.13 -4.19 -6.51
CA TYR A 9 6.93 -2.75 -6.58
C TYR A 9 7.48 -2.06 -5.35
N PHE A 10 8.01 -0.85 -5.53
CA PHE A 10 8.00 0.16 -4.48
C PHE A 10 6.65 0.87 -4.51
N ILE A 11 6.12 1.22 -3.34
CA ILE A 11 4.89 1.97 -3.18
C ILE A 11 5.28 3.30 -2.52
N GLN A 12 5.32 4.37 -3.31
CA GLN A 12 5.87 5.66 -2.89
C GLN A 12 4.75 6.69 -2.75
N ASN A 13 4.66 7.35 -1.60
CA ASN A 13 3.69 8.40 -1.39
C ASN A 13 4.02 9.62 -2.26
N LYS A 14 3.02 10.17 -2.95
CA LYS A 14 3.20 11.32 -3.86
C LYS A 14 3.62 12.57 -3.10
N LEU A 15 3.05 12.82 -1.93
CA LEU A 15 3.17 14.09 -1.21
C LEU A 15 4.59 14.30 -0.67
N ASN A 16 5.16 13.26 -0.06
CA ASN A 16 6.45 13.34 0.63
C ASN A 16 7.55 12.49 -0.01
N GLY A 17 7.22 11.58 -0.92
CA GLY A 17 8.19 10.69 -1.56
C GLY A 17 8.65 9.52 -0.68
N PHE A 18 8.03 9.29 0.48
CA PHE A 18 8.38 8.21 1.38
C PHE A 18 7.83 6.89 0.83
N ARG A 19 8.53 5.80 1.09
CA ARG A 19 8.17 4.48 0.58
C ARG A 19 7.66 3.59 1.68
N LEU A 20 6.54 2.94 1.43
CA LEU A 20 5.97 1.92 2.30
C LEU A 20 6.99 0.80 2.51
N PHE A 21 7.23 0.40 3.75
CA PHE A 21 8.11 -0.71 4.09
C PHE A 21 7.47 -1.61 5.13
N TYR A 22 7.91 -2.87 5.17
CA TYR A 22 7.68 -3.72 6.33
C TYR A 22 8.92 -4.53 6.65
N ASN A 23 9.33 -4.53 7.91
CA ASN A 23 10.47 -5.30 8.38
C ASN A 23 9.99 -6.37 9.37
N ASP A 24 10.02 -7.65 8.96
CA ASP A 24 9.52 -8.78 9.73
C ASP A 24 10.26 -8.94 11.08
N ASP A 25 11.58 -8.78 11.06
CA ASP A 25 12.42 -8.94 12.27
C ASP A 25 12.12 -7.88 13.35
N ARG A 26 11.72 -6.68 12.94
CA ARG A 26 11.35 -5.57 13.84
C ARG A 26 9.85 -5.46 14.06
N GLU A 27 9.05 -6.27 13.36
CA GLU A 27 7.59 -6.13 13.27
C GLU A 27 7.14 -4.69 12.94
N ASP A 28 7.90 -4.04 12.06
CA ASP A 28 7.80 -2.59 11.83
C ASP A 28 7.20 -2.31 10.45
N LEU A 29 6.05 -1.63 10.42
CA LEU A 29 5.30 -1.24 9.23
C LEU A 29 5.19 0.27 9.21
N GLY A 30 5.72 0.92 8.16
CA GLY A 30 5.75 2.36 8.10
C GLY A 30 6.12 2.89 6.71
N CYS A 31 6.48 4.16 6.65
CA CYS A 31 7.03 4.79 5.46
C CYS A 31 8.41 5.39 5.76
N PHE A 32 9.34 5.31 4.80
CA PHE A 32 10.71 5.79 4.99
C PHE A 32 11.22 6.57 3.77
N ASP A 33 11.98 7.64 4.01
CA ASP A 33 12.43 8.61 3.00
C ASP A 33 13.89 8.44 2.57
N GLY A 34 14.68 7.68 3.33
CA GLY A 34 16.12 7.52 3.12
C GLY A 34 16.49 6.58 1.97
N GLU A 35 17.50 5.74 2.17
CA GLU A 35 17.96 4.80 1.14
C GLU A 35 16.85 3.81 0.75
N MET A 36 16.90 3.35 -0.51
CA MET A 36 16.00 2.31 -0.99
C MET A 36 16.48 0.95 -0.48
N PHE A 37 15.74 0.38 0.48
CA PHE A 37 16.03 -0.93 1.03
C PHE A 37 15.14 -2.00 0.40
N GLU A 38 15.60 -3.25 0.49
CA GLU A 38 14.78 -4.40 0.07
C GLU A 38 13.50 -4.51 0.90
N ASP A 39 13.44 -3.91 2.10
CA ASP A 39 12.24 -3.91 2.94
C ASP A 39 11.08 -3.04 2.44
N GLN A 40 11.37 -2.19 1.45
CA GLN A 40 10.39 -1.35 0.75
C GLN A 40 9.83 -2.03 -0.52
N LEU A 41 10.25 -3.26 -0.84
CA LEU A 41 9.73 -4.01 -1.98
C LEU A 41 8.55 -4.88 -1.60
N TRP A 42 7.45 -4.70 -2.32
CA TRP A 42 6.18 -5.39 -2.13
C TRP A 42 5.85 -6.23 -3.33
N PHE A 43 5.39 -7.46 -3.11
CA PHE A 43 4.80 -8.27 -4.18
C PHE A 43 3.31 -7.98 -4.29
N ILE A 44 2.90 -7.40 -5.42
CA ILE A 44 1.49 -7.17 -5.73
C ILE A 44 0.99 -8.37 -6.54
N SER A 45 -0.07 -9.03 -6.07
CA SER A 45 -0.67 -10.21 -6.68
C SER A 45 -2.13 -9.96 -7.03
N LYS A 46 -2.49 -10.10 -8.31
CA LYS A 46 -3.87 -10.02 -8.78
C LYS A 46 -4.69 -11.20 -8.26
N LYS A 47 -5.87 -10.91 -7.72
CA LYS A 47 -6.89 -11.88 -7.29
C LYS A 47 -8.07 -11.85 -8.26
N SER A 48 -9.03 -12.76 -8.06
CA SER A 48 -10.28 -12.73 -8.83
C SER A 48 -11.04 -11.42 -8.56
N ASN A 49 -11.88 -11.02 -9.53
CA ASN A 49 -12.83 -9.90 -9.42
C ASN A 49 -12.19 -8.51 -9.23
N GLY A 50 -10.96 -8.29 -9.69
CA GLY A 50 -10.34 -6.95 -9.72
C GLY A 50 -9.68 -6.50 -8.42
N TYR A 51 -9.57 -7.40 -7.43
CA TYR A 51 -8.87 -7.15 -6.18
C TYR A 51 -7.41 -7.62 -6.24
N TYR A 52 -6.60 -7.12 -5.31
CA TYR A 52 -5.18 -7.41 -5.21
C TYR A 52 -4.79 -7.74 -3.77
N SER A 53 -3.74 -8.53 -3.61
CA SER A 53 -3.01 -8.62 -2.34
C SER A 53 -1.69 -7.88 -2.46
N ILE A 54 -1.31 -7.17 -1.41
CA ILE A 54 -0.01 -6.52 -1.23
C ILE A 54 0.74 -7.35 -0.19
N VAL A 55 1.82 -8.01 -0.61
CA VAL A 55 2.44 -9.11 0.14
C VAL A 55 3.92 -8.83 0.35
N ARG A 56 4.40 -9.11 1.55
CA ARG A 56 5.82 -9.06 1.89
C ARG A 56 6.14 -10.09 2.98
N ASP A 57 7.29 -10.75 2.86
CA ASP A 57 7.75 -11.78 3.82
C ASP A 57 6.70 -12.88 4.12
N ARG A 58 5.91 -13.23 3.08
CA ARG A 58 4.75 -14.16 3.14
C ARG A 58 3.57 -13.69 4.00
N LYS A 59 3.59 -12.43 4.45
CA LYS A 59 2.50 -11.75 5.13
C LYS A 59 1.76 -10.81 4.19
N HIS A 60 0.49 -10.57 4.51
CA HIS A 60 -0.43 -9.73 3.75
C HIS A 60 -0.67 -8.42 4.48
N LEU A 61 -0.59 -7.30 3.77
CA LEU A 61 -1.06 -6.02 4.29
C LEU A 61 -2.58 -6.09 4.46
N CYS A 62 -3.08 -5.79 5.65
CA CYS A 62 -4.51 -5.74 5.96
C CYS A 62 -4.86 -4.51 6.79
N TYR A 63 -6.13 -4.13 6.72
CA TYR A 63 -6.71 -3.04 7.51
C TYR A 63 -7.98 -3.56 8.17
N ASP A 64 -8.20 -3.30 9.45
CA ASP A 64 -9.36 -3.80 10.20
C ASP A 64 -10.42 -2.73 10.50
N GLY A 65 -10.31 -1.56 9.88
CA GLY A 65 -11.15 -0.39 10.15
C GLY A 65 -10.59 0.50 11.27
N CYS A 66 -9.44 0.15 11.85
CA CYS A 66 -8.77 0.94 12.87
C CYS A 66 -7.27 1.09 12.60
N ALA A 67 -6.60 0.01 12.17
CA ALA A 67 -5.15 0.01 11.96
C ALA A 67 -4.72 -0.84 10.76
N LEU A 68 -3.65 -0.40 10.10
CA LEU A 68 -2.89 -1.24 9.17
C LEU A 68 -2.01 -2.22 9.92
N SER A 69 -1.91 -3.44 9.41
CA SER A 69 -1.05 -4.49 9.97
C SER A 69 -0.67 -5.55 8.93
N MET A 70 0.25 -6.43 9.31
CA MET A 70 0.70 -7.57 8.50
C MET A 70 0.19 -8.87 9.10
N THR A 71 -0.40 -9.75 8.28
CA THR A 71 -0.94 -11.04 8.73
C THR A 71 -0.48 -12.21 7.87
N ASP A 72 -0.25 -13.37 8.50
CA ASP A 72 0.06 -14.62 7.79
C ASP A 72 -1.16 -15.23 7.07
N VAL A 73 -2.37 -14.76 7.41
CA VAL A 73 -3.62 -15.33 6.89
C VAL A 73 -4.35 -14.30 6.03
N ALA A 74 -4.38 -14.54 4.72
CA ALA A 74 -5.18 -13.75 3.80
C ALA A 74 -6.67 -13.79 4.19
N ARG A 75 -7.27 -12.61 4.32
CA ARG A 75 -8.69 -12.39 4.61
C ARG A 75 -9.26 -11.33 3.68
N ASP A 76 -10.57 -11.13 3.68
CA ASP A 76 -11.20 -10.13 2.81
C ASP A 76 -10.67 -8.71 3.07
N ASN A 77 -10.31 -8.39 4.31
CA ASN A 77 -9.74 -7.10 4.68
C ASN A 77 -8.23 -6.96 4.34
N SER A 78 -7.63 -7.98 3.73
CA SER A 78 -6.29 -7.94 3.11
C SER A 78 -6.35 -7.81 1.59
N LEU A 79 -7.56 -7.55 1.05
CA LEU A 79 -7.79 -7.32 -0.36
C LEU A 79 -7.95 -5.83 -0.62
N TRP A 80 -7.29 -5.39 -1.70
CA TRP A 80 -7.15 -3.98 -2.05
C TRP A 80 -7.58 -3.75 -3.49
N VAL A 81 -8.03 -2.54 -3.79
CA VAL A 81 -8.26 -2.04 -5.14
C VAL A 81 -7.29 -0.88 -5.38
N PHE A 82 -6.76 -0.82 -6.60
CA PHE A 82 -6.02 0.36 -7.06
C PHE A 82 -6.95 1.19 -7.95
N GLU A 83 -7.14 2.44 -7.60
CA GLU A 83 -7.92 3.40 -8.39
C GLU A 83 -7.02 4.53 -8.85
N GLU A 84 -7.10 4.93 -10.13
CA GLU A 84 -6.30 6.05 -10.63
C GLU A 84 -6.80 7.33 -9.97
N ASP A 85 -5.89 8.14 -9.47
CA ASP A 85 -6.25 9.43 -8.92
C ASP A 85 -6.59 10.40 -10.06
N GLY A 86 -7.79 10.99 -10.01
CA GLY A 86 -8.36 11.77 -11.12
C GLY A 86 -7.54 13.00 -11.48
N ASP A 87 -6.90 13.63 -10.50
CA ASP A 87 -6.08 14.82 -10.68
C ASP A 87 -4.61 14.49 -10.93
N ASN A 88 -4.18 13.26 -10.60
CA ASN A 88 -2.79 12.82 -10.65
C ASN A 88 -2.63 11.57 -11.51
N LYS A 89 -2.63 11.76 -12.83
CA LYS A 89 -2.44 10.67 -13.82
C LYS A 89 -1.19 9.83 -13.51
N GLY A 90 -1.36 8.51 -13.53
CA GLY A 90 -0.30 7.55 -13.20
C GLY A 90 -0.08 7.31 -11.71
N PHE A 91 -0.78 8.03 -10.82
CA PHE A 91 -0.84 7.74 -9.39
C PHE A 91 -2.14 7.02 -9.05
N VAL A 92 -2.13 6.31 -7.93
CA VAL A 92 -3.25 5.52 -7.46
C VAL A 92 -3.61 5.79 -6.02
N ARG A 93 -4.87 5.60 -5.69
CA ARG A 93 -5.37 5.36 -4.34
C ARG A 93 -5.42 3.85 -4.08
N ILE A 94 -5.04 3.44 -2.87
CA ILE A 94 -5.03 2.03 -2.44
C ILE A 94 -6.18 1.84 -1.47
N ILE A 95 -7.27 1.23 -1.94
CA ILE A 95 -8.56 1.22 -1.25
C ILE A 95 -8.84 -0.18 -0.69
N ASN A 96 -9.18 -0.26 0.60
CA ASN A 96 -9.51 -1.54 1.23
C ASN A 96 -10.87 -2.08 0.74
N LYS A 97 -10.93 -3.37 0.39
CA LYS A 97 -12.16 -4.03 -0.07
C LYS A 97 -13.33 -3.94 0.92
N VAL A 98 -13.04 -4.11 2.22
CA VAL A 98 -14.08 -4.27 3.25
C VAL A 98 -14.53 -2.91 3.77
N TYR A 99 -13.59 -2.02 4.04
CA TYR A 99 -13.85 -0.75 4.72
C TYR A 99 -14.01 0.43 3.76
N ASN A 100 -13.59 0.29 2.50
CA ASN A 100 -13.59 1.37 1.50
C ASN A 100 -12.75 2.60 1.91
N ASP A 101 -11.77 2.38 2.79
CA ASP A 101 -10.82 3.39 3.24
C ASP A 101 -9.53 3.33 2.41
N ASN A 102 -8.94 4.51 2.18
CA ASN A 102 -7.68 4.70 1.47
C ASN A 102 -6.50 4.57 2.43
N VAL A 103 -5.42 3.91 2.00
CA VAL A 103 -4.13 3.99 2.70
C VAL A 103 -3.57 5.40 2.58
N PHE A 104 -3.17 6.01 3.70
CA PHE A 104 -2.52 7.32 3.76
C PHE A 104 -1.22 7.26 4.56
N TYR A 105 -0.34 8.25 4.35
CA TYR A 105 0.78 8.48 5.24
C TYR A 105 0.98 9.97 5.55
N ALA A 106 0.74 10.36 6.80
CA ALA A 106 0.93 11.70 7.33
C ALA A 106 2.33 11.83 7.95
N ALA A 107 3.26 12.44 7.20
CA ALA A 107 4.68 12.48 7.59
C ALA A 107 4.98 13.37 8.80
N ASP A 108 4.14 14.36 9.07
CA ASP A 108 4.24 15.24 10.25
C ASP A 108 3.80 14.56 11.54
N GLU A 109 2.92 13.56 11.44
CA GLU A 109 2.44 12.74 12.56
C GLU A 109 3.15 11.37 12.64
N ASP A 110 3.95 11.04 11.62
CA ASP A 110 4.53 9.72 11.39
C ASP A 110 3.47 8.59 11.42
N GLU A 111 2.30 8.87 10.82
CA GLU A 111 1.15 7.96 10.85
C GLU A 111 0.92 7.33 9.48
N LEU A 112 0.94 5.99 9.43
CA LEU A 112 0.51 5.16 8.31
C LEU A 112 -0.77 4.42 8.69
N ASN A 113 -1.91 4.75 8.07
CA ASN A 113 -3.18 4.10 8.38
C ASN A 113 -4.18 4.12 7.21
N GLY A 114 -5.42 3.71 7.46
CA GLY A 114 -6.56 3.83 6.55
C GLY A 114 -7.49 4.98 6.94
N SER A 115 -8.05 5.69 5.97
CA SER A 115 -9.10 6.69 6.19
C SER A 115 -10.11 6.74 5.04
N GLY A 116 -11.38 6.99 5.38
CA GLY A 116 -12.46 7.19 4.41
C GLY A 116 -12.56 8.62 3.88
N ASP A 117 -11.87 9.58 4.49
CA ASP A 117 -11.76 10.95 3.98
C ASP A 117 -10.80 10.98 2.78
N GLU A 118 -11.02 11.86 1.81
CA GLU A 118 -10.11 12.01 0.67
C GLU A 118 -9.11 13.15 0.89
N ASN A 119 -7.83 12.80 1.01
CA ASN A 119 -6.71 13.73 1.20
C ASN A 119 -5.56 13.44 0.23
N ASP A 120 -4.62 14.38 0.09
CA ASP A 120 -3.48 14.28 -0.85
C ASP A 120 -2.41 13.28 -0.41
N ASP A 121 -2.34 12.97 0.88
CA ASP A 121 -1.45 11.99 1.50
C ASP A 121 -1.86 10.54 1.23
N GLN A 122 -2.96 10.32 0.50
CA GLN A 122 -3.48 9.01 0.08
C GLN A 122 -3.11 8.63 -1.35
N VAL A 123 -2.30 9.46 -2.02
CA VAL A 123 -1.95 9.28 -3.42
C VAL A 123 -0.58 8.63 -3.54
N TRP A 124 -0.51 7.50 -4.24
CA TRP A 124 0.68 6.64 -4.30
C TRP A 124 1.15 6.40 -5.73
N LEU A 125 2.46 6.27 -5.91
CA LEU A 125 3.10 5.83 -7.13
C LEU A 125 3.56 4.37 -6.99
N LEU A 126 3.16 3.52 -7.93
CA LEU A 126 3.63 2.13 -8.02
C LEU A 126 4.83 2.04 -8.95
N ILE A 127 6.04 1.86 -8.40
CA ILE A 127 7.27 1.77 -9.19
C ILE A 127 7.66 0.30 -9.33
N ARG A 128 7.46 -0.25 -10.53
CA ARG A 128 7.79 -1.65 -10.81
C ARG A 128 9.30 -1.86 -10.78
N LYS A 129 9.79 -2.82 -9.98
CA LYS A 129 11.16 -3.31 -10.07
C LYS A 129 11.29 -4.15 -11.34
N SER A 130 12.17 -3.75 -12.24
CA SER A 130 12.54 -4.56 -13.40
C SER A 130 13.39 -5.73 -12.92
N ASP A 131 13.12 -6.92 -13.44
CA ASP A 131 13.93 -8.12 -13.20
C ASP A 131 15.26 -8.05 -13.97
#